data_AF-F2F1D6-F1
#
_entry.id   AF-F2F1D6-F1
#
_cell.length_a   1.000
_cell.length_b   1.000
_cell.length_c   1.000
_cell.angle_alpha   90.00
_cell.angle_beta   90.00
_cell.angle_gamma   90.00
#
_symmetry.space_group_name_H-M   'P 1'
#
loop_
_entity.id
_entity.type
_entity.pdbx_description
1 polymer ?
#
loop_
_entity_poly.entity_id
_entity_poly.type
_entity_poly.pdbx_seq_one_letter_code
_entity_poly.pdbx_strand_id
1 'polypeptide(L)'
;MEIKEIILNILNEIKNGTIPIHTAYNLTLDMWAEFIEYLDDKKYITDVTIYWFGDDDTYYDERVHSVDLTKAKLTTFGEEFLVEEVN
;
A
#
# COMPACT_ATOMS: atom_id res chain seq x y z
N MET A 1 4.19 5.68 -15.49
CA MET A 1 3.67 4.43 -14.94
C MET A 1 2.21 4.68 -14.60
N GLU A 2 1.31 3.91 -15.19
CA GLU A 2 -0.13 4.07 -14.95
C GLU A 2 -0.47 3.53 -13.54
N ILE A 3 -1.50 4.09 -12.88
CA ILE A 3 -1.90 3.65 -11.53
C ILE A 3 -2.10 2.13 -11.49
N LYS A 4 -2.73 1.56 -12.51
CA LYS A 4 -2.96 0.12 -12.62
C LYS A 4 -1.66 -0.69 -12.60
N GLU A 5 -0.63 -0.22 -13.31
CA GLU A 5 0.68 -0.87 -13.34
C GLU A 5 1.35 -0.86 -11.96
N ILE A 6 1.22 0.25 -11.21
CA ILE A 6 1.71 0.35 -9.82
C ILE A 6 1.01 -0.66 -8.92
N ILE A 7 -0.33 -0.76 -9.03
CA ILE A 7 -1.11 -1.74 -8.25
C ILE A 7 -0.61 -3.16 -8.54
N LEU A 8 -0.52 -3.54 -9.82
CA LEU A 8 -0.09 -4.90 -10.20
C LEU A 8 1.31 -5.23 -9.69
N ASN A 9 2.26 -4.28 -9.79
CA ASN A 9 3.61 -4.47 -9.29
C ASN A 9 3.64 -4.68 -7.78
N ILE A 10 2.92 -3.85 -7.01
CA ILE A 10 2.84 -3.97 -5.55
C ILE A 10 2.21 -5.29 -5.13
N LEU A 11 1.10 -5.69 -5.75
CA LEU A 11 0.44 -6.96 -5.45
C LEU A 11 1.37 -8.14 -5.77
N ASN A 12 2.10 -8.08 -6.88
CA ASN A 12 3.06 -9.11 -7.21
C ASN A 12 4.26 -9.15 -6.24
N GLU A 13 4.76 -8.01 -5.78
CA GLU A 13 5.80 -7.95 -4.75
C GLU A 13 5.35 -8.60 -3.44
N ILE A 14 4.18 -8.19 -2.93
CA ILE A 14 3.61 -8.74 -1.68
C ILE A 14 3.36 -10.25 -1.81
N LYS A 15 2.77 -10.69 -2.93
CA LYS A 15 2.53 -12.12 -3.20
C LYS A 15 3.80 -12.95 -3.16
N ASN A 16 4.92 -12.39 -3.60
CA ASN A 16 6.22 -13.05 -3.62
C ASN A 16 7.02 -12.85 -2.32
N GLY A 17 6.43 -12.23 -1.29
CA GLY A 17 7.07 -11.98 0.00
C GLY A 17 8.07 -10.82 0.00
N THR A 18 8.06 -9.98 -1.04
CA THR A 18 8.85 -8.75 -1.11
C THR A 18 8.04 -7.60 -0.53
N ILE A 19 8.67 -6.80 0.34
CA ILE A 19 8.05 -5.60 0.90
C ILE A 19 8.21 -4.45 -0.12
N PRO A 20 7.11 -3.96 -0.71
CA PRO A 20 7.18 -2.87 -1.68
C PRO A 20 7.60 -1.56 -0.98
N ILE A 21 8.37 -0.73 -1.67
CA ILE A 21 8.87 0.55 -1.13
C ILE A 21 8.50 1.72 -2.04
N HIS A 22 8.05 2.82 -1.43
CA HIS A 22 7.53 3.98 -2.16
C HIS A 22 8.51 4.62 -3.15
N THR A 23 9.81 4.56 -2.86
CA THR A 23 10.87 5.13 -3.73
C THR A 23 11.00 4.38 -5.05
N ALA A 24 10.66 3.09 -5.12
CA ALA A 24 10.62 2.33 -6.37
C ALA A 24 9.54 2.84 -7.33
N TYR A 25 8.52 3.52 -6.79
CA TYR A 25 7.38 4.06 -7.53
C TYR A 25 7.43 5.59 -7.70
N ASN A 26 8.52 6.24 -7.30
CA ASN A 26 8.67 7.71 -7.25
C ASN A 26 7.56 8.41 -6.44
N LEU A 27 7.07 7.77 -5.38
CA LEU A 27 6.05 8.33 -4.50
C LEU A 27 6.70 8.97 -3.26
N THR A 28 6.12 10.08 -2.77
CA THR A 28 6.43 10.58 -1.42
C THR A 28 5.84 9.63 -0.38
N LEU A 29 6.27 9.75 0.88
CA LEU A 29 5.74 8.89 1.95
C LEU A 29 4.25 9.14 2.20
N ASP A 30 3.77 10.37 2.08
CA ASP A 30 2.34 10.69 2.24
C ASP A 30 1.52 10.07 1.10
N MET A 31 1.95 10.24 -0.15
CA MET A 31 1.30 9.60 -1.30
C MET A 31 1.33 8.07 -1.19
N TRP A 32 2.39 7.51 -0.62
CA TRP A 32 2.49 6.07 -0.37
C TRP A 32 1.46 5.60 0.64
N ALA A 33 1.29 6.31 1.75
CA ALA A 33 0.30 5.97 2.76
C ALA A 33 -1.12 6.01 2.20
N GLU A 34 -1.48 7.11 1.51
CA GLU A 34 -2.78 7.24 0.83
C GLU A 34 -3.01 6.09 -0.17
N PHE A 35 -1.96 5.69 -0.89
CA PHE A 35 -2.05 4.61 -1.86
C PHE A 35 -2.23 3.24 -1.20
N ILE A 36 -1.49 2.95 -0.13
CA ILE A 36 -1.63 1.72 0.65
C ILE A 36 -2.99 1.65 1.33
N GLU A 37 -3.47 2.76 1.90
CA GLU A 37 -4.80 2.87 2.48
C GLU A 37 -5.88 2.59 1.42
N TYR A 38 -5.76 3.18 0.23
CA TYR A 38 -6.64 2.87 -0.90
C TYR A 38 -6.65 1.36 -1.22
N LEU A 39 -5.49 0.70 -1.23
CA LEU A 39 -5.42 -0.75 -1.51
C LEU A 39 -6.09 -1.60 -0.42
N ASP A 40 -5.93 -1.24 0.86
CA ASP A 40 -6.59 -1.92 1.99
C ASP A 40 -8.11 -1.67 2.00
N ASP A 41 -8.54 -0.43 1.74
CA ASP A 41 -9.94 -0.03 1.66
C ASP A 41 -10.66 -0.74 0.51
N LYS A 42 -10.01 -0.83 -0.65
CA LYS A 42 -10.50 -1.59 -1.81
C LYS A 42 -10.30 -3.09 -1.68
N LYS A 43 -9.78 -3.56 -0.54
CA LYS A 43 -9.59 -4.97 -0.22
C LYS A 43 -8.67 -5.68 -1.20
N TYR A 44 -7.70 -5.02 -1.82
CA TYR A 44 -6.65 -5.72 -2.56
C TYR A 44 -5.68 -6.41 -1.59
N ILE A 45 -5.33 -5.72 -0.50
CA ILE A 45 -4.41 -6.20 0.53
C ILE A 45 -5.04 -6.06 1.92
N THR A 46 -4.39 -6.64 2.92
CA THR A 46 -4.74 -6.48 4.34
C THR A 46 -3.51 -6.61 5.24
N ASP A 47 -3.68 -6.44 6.56
CA ASP A 47 -2.64 -6.48 7.59
C ASP A 47 -1.55 -5.39 7.39
N VAL A 48 -1.99 -4.20 6.97
CA VAL A 48 -1.15 -2.99 6.83
C VAL A 48 -1.22 -2.13 8.09
N THR A 49 -0.16 -1.39 8.39
CA THR A 49 -0.19 -0.40 9.48
C THR A 49 0.46 0.89 9.04
N ILE A 50 -0.27 2.00 9.15
CA ILE A 50 0.23 3.35 8.85
C ILE A 50 0.37 4.10 10.18
N TYR A 51 1.56 4.63 10.43
CA TYR A 51 1.86 5.42 11.62
C TYR A 51 1.87 6.90 11.26
N TRP A 52 1.08 7.70 11.96
CA TRP A 52 0.97 9.13 11.78
C TRP A 52 1.67 9.88 12.92
N PHE A 53 2.31 11.01 12.61
CA PHE A 53 2.72 11.97 13.62
C PHE A 53 1.50 12.80 14.03
N GLY A 54 1.26 12.92 15.34
CA GLY A 54 0.23 13.83 15.86
C GLY A 54 -0.97 13.21 16.55
N ASP A 55 -0.90 11.94 16.99
CA ASP A 55 -1.94 11.26 17.81
C ASP A 55 -2.25 11.97 19.16
N ASP A 56 -1.60 13.10 19.45
CA ASP A 56 -1.92 14.04 20.53
C ASP A 56 -2.73 15.23 19.96
N ASP A 57 -4.05 15.07 19.77
CA ASP A 57 -5.18 16.05 19.77
C ASP A 57 -4.98 17.54 19.35
N THR A 58 -3.86 17.95 18.76
CA THR A 58 -3.43 19.36 18.70
C THR A 58 -2.79 19.83 17.40
N TYR A 59 -2.64 18.99 16.38
CA TYR A 59 -2.02 19.42 15.12
C TYR A 59 -2.86 19.08 13.89
N TYR A 60 -3.33 20.14 13.22
CA TYR A 60 -4.01 20.14 11.92
C TYR A 60 -3.09 19.75 10.73
N ASP A 61 -1.99 19.05 10.98
CA ASP A 61 -0.97 18.67 9.98
C ASP A 61 -0.50 17.24 10.28
N GLU A 62 -1.44 16.28 10.27
CA GLU A 62 -1.13 14.85 10.37
C GLU A 62 -0.17 14.48 9.24
N ARG A 63 1.06 14.11 9.58
CA ARG A 63 2.09 13.68 8.62
C ARG A 63 2.36 12.21 8.78
N VAL A 64 2.56 11.50 7.68
CA VAL A 64 2.92 10.08 7.78
C VAL A 64 4.32 9.95 8.34
N HIS A 65 4.45 9.20 9.43
CA HIS A 65 5.74 8.81 9.99
C HIS A 65 6.33 7.61 9.25
N SER A 66 5.54 6.55 9.08
CA SER A 66 6.00 5.31 8.42
C SER A 66 4.82 4.42 8.02
N VAL A 67 5.06 3.51 7.08
CA VAL A 67 4.12 2.47 6.66
C VAL A 67 4.79 1.11 6.85
N ASP A 68 4.18 0.23 7.65
CA ASP A 68 4.62 -1.14 7.88
C ASP A 68 3.77 -2.11 7.06
N LEU A 69 4.45 -2.84 6.17
CA LEU A 69 3.89 -3.86 5.29
C LEU A 69 4.48 -5.25 5.54
N THR A 70 5.20 -5.45 6.66
CA THR A 70 5.86 -6.73 6.98
C THR A 70 4.89 -7.90 7.14
N LYS A 71 3.62 -7.62 7.48
CA LYS A 71 2.54 -8.60 7.58
C LYS A 71 1.55 -8.52 6.43
N ALA A 72 1.76 -7.58 5.50
CA ALA A 72 0.83 -7.35 4.42
C ALA A 72 0.67 -8.61 3.57
N LYS A 73 -0.57 -8.91 3.18
CA LYS A 73 -0.90 -10.04 2.32
C LYS A 73 -2.03 -9.67 1.38
N LEU A 74 -2.12 -10.34 0.24
CA LEU A 74 -3.25 -10.19 -0.66
C LEU A 74 -4.50 -10.78 -0.01
N THR A 75 -5.64 -10.16 -0.28
CA THR A 75 -6.93 -10.81 -0.03
C THR A 75 -7.28 -11.70 -1.23
N THR A 76 -8.38 -12.46 -1.13
CA THR A 76 -8.94 -13.20 -2.28
C THR A 76 -9.20 -12.28 -3.48
N PHE A 77 -9.74 -11.07 -3.26
CA PHE A 77 -10.00 -10.11 -4.34
C PHE A 77 -8.70 -9.62 -4.99
N GLY A 78 -7.68 -9.33 -4.20
CA GLY A 78 -6.37 -8.92 -4.73
C GLY A 78 -5.68 -10.02 -5.52
N GLU A 79 -5.82 -11.28 -5.11
CA GLU A 79 -5.30 -12.44 -5.86
C GLU A 79 -6.01 -12.62 -7.20
N GLU A 80 -7.35 -12.57 -7.20
CA GLU A 80 -8.17 -12.69 -8.42
C GLU A 80 -7.84 -11.58 -9.42
N PHE A 81 -7.83 -10.32 -8.96
CA PHE A 81 -7.46 -9.18 -9.81
C PHE A 81 -6.08 -9.33 -10.44
N LEU A 82 -5.08 -9.74 -9.66
CA LEU A 82 -3.72 -9.94 -10.17
C LEU A 82 -3.67 -11.05 -11.24
N VAL A 83 -4.44 -12.13 -11.08
CA VAL A 83 -4.51 -13.23 -12.04
C VAL A 83 -5.22 -12.82 -13.32
N GLU A 84 -6.31 -12.05 -13.24
CA GLU A 84 -7.07 -11.60 -14.40
C GLU A 84 -6.29 -10.65 -15.31
N GLU A 85 -5.41 -9.83 -14.72
CA GLU A 85 -4.70 -8.76 -15.44
C GLU A 85 -3.31 -9.16 -15.95
N VAL A 86 -2.77 -10.30 -15.49
CA VAL A 86 -1.48 -10.85 -15.93
C VAL A 86 -1.65 -11.95 -17.00
N ASN A 87 -2.86 -12.50 -17.15
CA ASN A 87 -3.20 -13.48 -18.19
C ASN A 87 -3.82 -12.83 -19.43
#